data_AF-A0A3P7C3M2-F1
#
_entry.id   AF-A0A3P7C3M2-F1
#
_cell.length_a   1.000
_cell.length_b   1.000
_cell.length_c   1.000
_cell.angle_alpha   90.00
_cell.angle_beta   90.00
_cell.angle_gamma   90.00
#
_symmetry.space_group_name_H-M   'P 1'
#
loop_
_entity.id
_entity.type
_entity.pdbx_description
1 polymer ?
#
loop_
_entity_poly.entity_id
_entity_poly.type
_entity_poly.pdbx_seq_one_letter_code
_entity_poly.pdbx_strand_id
1 'polypeptide(L)'
;MWSFSLAFYTGKSTYVSAGYRNPLRFFLEWLAIYATGSTSYTSNVKDKNTCDDLGGNQNVYIYSWQADPDTGAHYCYRSSVDVYQVNSPAFRIPNYDFTNHTYSTWSESLYSIDSLRLYLVEQESFERVMLVFGMLFALISFLFVGRCTENSFIIDEGERLAKEGEPL
;
A
#
# COMPACT_ATOMS: atom_id res chain seq x y z
N MET A 1 0.01 17.35 5.77
CA MET A 1 0.11 16.54 7.00
C MET A 1 -0.01 15.09 6.58
N TRP A 2 1.10 14.39 6.39
CA TRP A 2 1.11 13.03 5.86
C TRP A 2 0.86 12.05 7.00
N SER A 3 -0.32 11.42 7.01
CA SER A 3 -0.67 10.36 7.94
C SER A 3 -0.04 9.06 7.45
N PHE A 4 1.08 8.66 8.05
CA PHE A 4 1.63 7.32 7.85
C PHE A 4 0.74 6.34 8.60
N SER A 5 -0.09 5.60 7.87
CA SER A 5 -0.82 4.47 8.43
C SER A 5 0.19 3.42 8.88
N LEU A 6 0.37 3.26 10.20
CA LEU A 6 1.17 2.19 10.81
C LEU A 6 0.44 0.85 10.65
N ALA A 7 0.44 0.31 9.44
CA ALA A 7 0.06 -1.07 9.22
C ALA A 7 1.20 -1.97 9.74
N PHE A 8 0.95 -2.70 10.83
CA PHE A 8 1.84 -3.76 11.27
C PHE A 8 1.74 -4.91 10.26
N TYR A 9 2.86 -5.26 9.61
CA TYR A 9 2.95 -6.44 8.77
C TYR A 9 2.84 -7.69 9.67
N THR A 10 1.79 -8.49 9.52
CA THR A 10 1.49 -9.65 10.39
C THR A 10 2.27 -10.92 10.02
N GLY A 11 3.02 -10.91 8.91
CA GLY A 11 3.83 -12.04 8.47
C GLY A 11 5.18 -12.12 9.20
N LYS A 12 5.70 -13.34 9.35
CA LYS A 12 7.08 -13.60 9.80
C LYS A 12 8.07 -13.28 8.68
N SER A 13 8.21 -12.01 8.32
CA SER A 13 9.19 -11.57 7.34
C SER A 13 10.41 -10.96 8.03
N THR A 14 11.61 -11.35 7.59
CA THR A 14 12.87 -10.73 7.99
C THR A 14 13.23 -9.51 7.13
N TYR A 15 12.34 -9.12 6.20
CA TYR A 15 12.57 -8.01 5.29
C TYR A 15 12.71 -6.68 6.04
N VAL A 16 13.72 -5.91 5.65
CA VAL A 16 13.98 -4.56 6.15
C VAL A 16 13.27 -3.58 5.24
N SER A 17 12.08 -3.14 5.63
CA SER A 17 11.31 -2.17 4.85
C SER A 17 11.64 -0.73 5.23
N ALA A 18 11.56 0.16 4.25
CA ALA A 18 11.57 1.60 4.43
C ALA A 18 10.20 2.13 4.89
N GLY A 19 9.09 1.46 4.55
CA GLY A 19 7.73 1.96 4.74
C GLY A 19 6.99 1.44 5.98
N TYR A 20 7.35 0.28 6.51
CA TYR A 20 6.67 -0.33 7.67
C TYR A 20 7.62 -0.80 8.77
N ARG A 21 7.12 -0.77 10.01
CA ARG A 21 7.83 -1.30 11.18
C ARG A 21 7.74 -2.83 11.18
N ASN A 22 8.89 -3.50 11.07
CA ASN A 22 8.96 -4.95 11.15
C ASN A 22 8.76 -5.43 12.62
N PRO A 23 7.71 -6.23 12.92
CA PRO A 23 7.47 -6.70 14.29
C PRO A 23 8.60 -7.59 14.83
N LEU A 24 9.31 -8.32 13.97
CA LEU A 24 10.42 -9.20 14.35
C LEU A 24 11.49 -8.44 15.14
N ARG A 25 11.78 -7.18 14.74
CA ARG A 25 12.74 -6.34 15.44
C ARG A 25 12.36 -6.13 16.90
N PHE A 26 11.11 -5.76 17.16
CA PHE A 26 10.63 -5.54 18.53
C PHE A 26 10.66 -6.82 19.35
N PHE A 27 10.23 -7.95 18.76
CA PHE A 27 10.29 -9.24 19.45
C PHE A 27 11.72 -9.65 19.80
N LEU A 28 12.68 -9.49 18.88
CA LEU A 28 14.08 -9.81 19.13
C LEU A 28 14.69 -8.90 20.20
N GLU A 29 14.37 -7.60 20.16
CA GLU A 29 14.80 -6.64 21.19
C GLU A 29 14.28 -7.03 22.58
N TRP A 30 12.97 -7.27 22.70
CA TRP A 30 12.34 -7.69 23.96
C TRP A 30 12.90 -9.01 24.47
N LEU A 31 13.04 -10.01 23.59
CA LEU A 31 13.59 -11.31 23.95
C LEU A 31 15.07 -11.22 24.37
N ALA A 32 15.87 -10.39 23.70
CA ALA A 32 17.25 -10.17 24.07
C ALA A 32 17.36 -9.48 25.43
N ILE A 33 16.51 -8.49 25.71
CA ILE A 33 16.44 -7.81 27.01
C ILE A 33 15.99 -8.77 28.11
N TYR A 34 15.00 -9.62 27.86
CA TYR A 34 14.56 -10.63 28.81
C TYR A 34 15.67 -11.66 29.11
N ALA A 35 16.33 -12.18 28.07
CA ALA A 35 17.33 -13.23 28.22
C ALA A 35 18.65 -12.75 28.86
N THR A 36 19.04 -11.50 28.62
CA THR A 36 20.31 -10.94 29.10
C THR A 36 20.16 -9.96 30.26
N GLY A 37 18.95 -9.46 30.49
CA GLY A 37 18.64 -8.46 31.49
C GLY A 37 18.46 -9.05 32.88
N SER A 38 18.55 -8.17 33.89
CA SER A 38 18.28 -8.53 35.29
C SER A 38 17.34 -7.51 35.94
N THR A 39 16.45 -8.02 36.79
CA THR A 39 15.52 -7.23 37.60
C THR A 39 15.97 -7.09 39.06
N SER A 40 17.08 -7.72 39.45
CA SER A 40 17.58 -7.76 40.83
C SER A 40 17.81 -6.37 41.44
N TYR A 41 18.48 -5.49 40.68
CA TYR A 41 18.82 -4.12 41.09
C TYR A 41 17.66 -3.13 40.95
N THR A 42 16.57 -3.52 40.30
CA THR A 42 15.43 -2.67 39.94
C THR A 42 14.13 -3.20 40.53
N SER A 43 14.21 -4.13 41.48
CA SER A 43 13.06 -4.74 42.17
C SER A 43 12.20 -3.73 42.93
N ASN A 44 12.76 -2.58 43.30
CA ASN A 44 12.05 -1.46 43.93
C ASN A 44 11.30 -0.56 42.93
N VAL A 45 11.53 -0.72 41.62
CA VAL A 45 10.92 0.09 40.56
C VAL A 45 9.59 -0.53 40.16
N LYS A 46 8.49 0.17 40.46
CA LYS A 46 7.12 -0.28 40.15
C LYS A 46 6.43 0.54 39.06
N ASP A 47 7.05 1.63 38.64
CA ASP A 47 6.50 2.56 37.66
C ASP A 47 7.43 2.69 36.45
N LYS A 48 6.82 2.85 35.27
CA LYS A 48 7.56 3.02 34.02
C LYS A 48 8.43 4.27 34.03
N ASN A 49 7.92 5.40 34.50
CA ASN A 49 8.64 6.67 34.46
C ASN A 49 9.91 6.60 35.31
N THR A 50 9.83 5.94 36.47
CA THR A 50 11.00 5.72 37.32
C THR A 50 12.04 4.80 36.68
N CYS A 51 11.62 3.83 35.87
CA CYS A 51 12.54 3.00 35.09
C CYS A 51 13.26 3.82 34.00
N ASP A 52 12.53 4.69 33.31
CA ASP A 52 13.07 5.55 32.26
C ASP A 52 14.08 6.58 32.84
N ASP A 53 13.81 7.12 34.03
CA ASP A 53 14.69 8.07 34.72
C ASP A 53 16.05 7.45 35.12
N LEU A 54 16.08 6.15 35.42
CA LEU A 54 17.34 5.43 35.75
C LEU A 54 18.31 5.39 34.56
N GLY A 55 17.79 5.37 33.33
CA GLY A 55 18.58 5.40 32.11
C GLY A 55 19.18 6.77 31.78
N GLY A 56 18.70 7.86 32.38
CA GLY A 56 19.11 9.22 32.02
C GLY A 56 20.52 9.61 32.46
N ASN A 57 21.06 8.98 33.51
CA ASN A 57 22.32 9.40 34.16
C ASN A 57 23.51 8.46 33.92
N GLN A 58 23.30 7.32 33.25
CA GLN A 58 24.33 6.29 33.06
C GLN A 58 24.32 5.77 31.62
N ASN A 59 25.50 5.66 31.01
CA ASN A 59 25.67 5.18 29.63
C ASN A 59 26.10 3.70 29.53
N VAL A 60 26.15 2.98 30.66
CA VAL A 60 26.68 1.60 30.72
C VAL A 60 25.57 0.56 30.56
N TYR A 61 24.38 0.85 31.08
CA TYR A 61 23.23 -0.05 31.05
C TYR A 61 22.00 0.68 30.54
N ILE A 62 21.13 -0.09 29.90
CA ILE A 62 19.84 0.36 29.40
C ILE A 62 18.76 -0.26 30.27
N TYR A 63 17.86 0.60 30.70
CA TYR A 63 16.71 0.24 31.52
C TYR A 63 15.48 0.20 30.64
N SER A 64 14.78 -0.94 30.64
CA SER A 64 13.61 -1.14 29.79
C SER A 64 12.44 -1.68 30.60
N TRP A 65 11.31 -0.98 30.54
CA TRP A 65 10.08 -1.38 31.20
C TRP A 65 9.30 -2.38 30.33
N GLN A 66 9.29 -3.65 30.73
CA GLN A 66 8.73 -4.75 29.94
C GLN A 66 7.90 -5.72 30.78
N ALA A 67 6.90 -6.33 30.16
CA ALA A 67 6.17 -7.45 30.76
C ALA A 67 7.04 -8.70 30.76
N ASP A 68 7.10 -9.38 31.90
CA ASP A 68 7.68 -10.70 32.02
C ASP A 68 6.81 -11.73 31.29
N PRO A 69 7.41 -12.58 30.44
CA PRO A 69 6.66 -13.52 29.60
C PRO A 69 5.98 -14.64 30.39
N ASP A 70 6.48 -14.98 31.58
CA ASP A 70 5.97 -16.09 32.39
C ASP A 70 4.84 -15.63 33.33
N THR A 71 4.99 -14.46 33.93
CA THR A 71 4.06 -13.91 34.93
C THR A 71 3.12 -12.84 34.38
N GLY A 72 3.45 -12.23 33.24
CA GLY A 72 2.72 -11.09 32.68
C GLY A 72 2.85 -9.79 33.48
N ALA A 73 3.61 -9.80 34.59
CA ALA A 73 3.85 -8.61 35.39
C ALA A 73 4.93 -7.73 34.74
N HIS A 74 4.80 -6.41 34.88
CA HIS A 74 5.79 -5.49 34.36
C HIS A 74 6.95 -5.29 35.33
N TYR A 75 8.16 -5.36 34.80
CA TYR A 75 9.39 -5.09 35.53
C TYR A 75 10.30 -4.16 34.74
N CYS A 76 11.19 -3.48 35.47
CA CYS A 76 12.26 -2.70 34.87
C CYS A 76 13.48 -3.61 34.69
N TYR A 77 13.82 -3.97 33.45
CA TYR A 77 14.98 -4.79 33.13
C TYR A 77 16.21 -3.91 32.94
N ARG A 78 17.30 -4.21 33.65
CA ARG A 78 18.63 -3.66 33.38
C ARG A 78 19.38 -4.59 32.43
N SER A 79 19.69 -4.13 31.22
CA SER A 79 20.42 -4.91 30.20
C SER A 79 21.51 -4.06 29.52
N SER A 80 22.34 -4.71 28.70
CA SER A 80 23.29 -4.03 27.80
C SER A 80 22.82 -4.02 26.34
N VAL A 81 21.54 -4.31 26.11
CA VAL A 81 20.96 -4.40 24.77
C VAL A 81 20.49 -3.01 24.36
N ASP A 82 21.05 -2.50 23.26
CA ASP A 82 20.71 -1.22 22.67
C ASP A 82 20.27 -1.40 21.22
N VAL A 83 19.48 -0.45 20.72
CA VAL A 83 18.98 -0.43 19.35
C VAL A 83 19.37 0.86 18.64
N TYR A 84 20.15 0.70 17.58
CA TYR A 84 20.58 1.81 16.73
C TYR A 84 19.83 1.83 15.41
N GLN A 85 19.62 3.04 14.88
CA GLN A 85 19.18 3.19 13.50
C GLN A 85 20.34 2.88 12.56
N VAL A 86 20.16 1.88 11.69
CA VAL A 86 21.18 1.45 10.73
C VAL A 86 20.70 1.80 9.32
N ASN A 87 21.35 2.79 8.72
CA ASN A 87 21.20 3.17 7.33
C ASN A 87 22.56 3.04 6.63
N SER A 88 22.57 2.77 5.33
CA SER A 88 23.82 2.73 4.58
C SER A 88 24.57 4.06 4.63
N PRO A 89 25.91 4.07 4.81
CA PRO A 89 26.72 5.29 4.78
C PRO A 89 26.61 6.09 3.48
N ALA A 90 26.29 5.43 2.37
CA ALA A 90 26.04 6.08 1.07
C ALA A 90 25.03 7.23 1.17
N PHE A 91 24.05 7.12 2.07
CA PHE A 91 23.01 8.14 2.28
C PHE A 91 23.36 9.19 3.35
N ARG A 92 24.48 9.01 4.06
CA ARG A 92 24.93 9.91 5.15
C ARG A 92 26.08 10.82 4.71
N ILE A 93 26.89 10.37 3.76
CA ILE A 93 28.03 11.13 3.24
C ILE A 93 27.52 12.21 2.29
N PRO A 94 27.85 13.49 2.51
CA PRO A 94 27.42 14.55 1.61
C PRO A 94 28.06 14.38 0.23
N ASN A 95 27.28 14.57 -0.84
CA ASN A 95 27.71 14.43 -2.24
C ASN A 95 28.33 13.06 -2.57
N TYR A 96 27.84 11.98 -1.94
CA TYR A 96 28.28 10.63 -2.28
C TYR A 96 27.96 10.30 -3.74
N ASP A 97 28.96 9.75 -4.43
CA ASP A 97 28.79 9.23 -5.79
C ASP A 97 28.08 7.87 -5.73
N PHE A 98 26.81 7.84 -6.14
CA PHE A 98 26.00 6.61 -6.14
C PHE A 98 26.43 5.58 -7.19
N THR A 99 27.32 5.94 -8.12
CA THR A 99 27.95 4.97 -9.03
C THR A 99 29.06 4.18 -8.33
N ASN A 100 29.55 4.66 -7.18
CA ASN A 100 30.54 3.97 -6.38
C ASN A 100 29.92 2.79 -5.60
N HIS A 101 30.48 1.60 -5.81
CA HIS A 101 30.02 0.34 -5.21
C HIS A 101 30.55 0.05 -3.80
N THR A 102 31.22 1.00 -3.15
CA THR A 102 31.81 0.83 -1.80
C THR A 102 30.74 0.66 -0.72
N TYR A 103 29.67 1.47 -0.77
CA TYR A 103 28.56 1.40 0.18
C TYR A 103 27.27 1.00 -0.52
N SER A 104 26.41 0.27 0.21
CA SER A 104 25.09 -0.18 -0.28
C SER A 104 24.21 1.02 -0.68
N THR A 105 23.61 0.98 -1.86
CA THR A 105 22.70 2.02 -2.36
C THR A 105 21.27 1.51 -2.56
N TRP A 106 20.93 0.36 -1.95
CA TRP A 106 19.59 -0.22 -2.03
C TRP A 106 18.53 0.73 -1.45
N SER A 107 17.51 1.00 -2.25
CA SER A 107 16.33 1.79 -1.86
C SER A 107 15.06 1.06 -2.26
N GLU A 108 14.05 1.09 -1.40
CA GLU A 108 12.73 0.52 -1.68
C GLU A 108 11.87 1.56 -2.41
N SER A 109 11.24 1.17 -3.52
CA SER A 109 10.24 2.00 -4.20
C SER A 109 8.97 2.09 -3.36
N LEU A 110 8.45 3.30 -3.16
CA LEU A 110 7.17 3.50 -2.49
C LEU A 110 6.02 3.38 -3.49
N TYR A 111 5.24 2.31 -3.38
CA TYR A 111 4.01 2.11 -4.15
C TYR A 111 2.88 1.59 -3.24
N SER A 112 1.63 1.98 -3.51
CA SER A 112 0.45 1.41 -2.86
C SER A 112 -0.25 0.45 -3.83
N ILE A 113 -0.31 -0.84 -3.48
CA ILE A 113 -1.18 -1.78 -4.19
C ILE A 113 -2.47 -1.87 -3.39
N ASP A 114 -3.44 -1.04 -3.76
CA ASP A 114 -4.69 -0.92 -2.99
C ASP A 114 -5.68 -2.05 -3.29
N SER A 115 -5.60 -2.67 -4.48
CA SER A 115 -6.41 -3.85 -4.78
C SER A 115 -5.78 -4.71 -5.86
N LEU A 116 -5.64 -6.00 -5.58
CA LEU A 116 -5.38 -7.01 -6.59
C LEU A 116 -6.73 -7.57 -7.04
N ARG A 117 -6.99 -7.52 -8.35
CA ARG A 117 -8.26 -7.97 -8.92
C ARG A 117 -7.99 -8.98 -10.02
N LEU A 118 -8.76 -10.06 -10.01
CA LEU A 118 -8.72 -11.10 -11.02
C LEU A 118 -9.85 -10.83 -12.02
N TYR A 119 -9.53 -10.85 -13.30
CA TYR A 119 -10.49 -10.69 -14.39
C TYR A 119 -10.30 -11.80 -15.42
N LEU A 120 -11.40 -12.30 -15.98
CA LEU A 120 -11.34 -13.03 -17.24
C LEU A 120 -11.20 -12.00 -18.36
N VAL A 121 -10.21 -12.21 -19.22
CA VAL A 121 -10.00 -11.44 -20.44
C VAL A 121 -10.40 -12.33 -21.61
N GLU A 122 -11.25 -11.80 -22.50
CA GLU A 122 -11.73 -12.51 -23.68
C GLU A 122 -10.65 -12.52 -24.79
N GLN A 123 -10.79 -13.39 -25.80
CA GLN A 123 -9.85 -13.39 -26.91
C GLN A 123 -9.93 -12.11 -27.75
N GLU A 124 -8.77 -11.54 -28.14
CA GLU A 124 -8.70 -10.33 -28.96
C GLU A 124 -9.47 -10.42 -30.29
N SER A 125 -9.58 -11.64 -30.86
CA SER A 125 -10.33 -11.88 -32.10
C SER A 125 -11.82 -11.56 -31.93
N PHE A 126 -12.40 -11.94 -30.79
CA PHE A 126 -13.81 -11.69 -30.48
C PHE A 126 -14.09 -10.20 -30.30
N GLU A 127 -13.19 -9.47 -29.62
CA GLU A 127 -13.29 -8.02 -29.45
C GLU A 127 -13.30 -7.28 -30.80
N ARG A 128 -12.37 -7.64 -31.70
CA ARG A 128 -12.31 -7.04 -33.05
C ARG A 128 -13.57 -7.32 -33.86
N VAL A 129 -14.07 -8.56 -33.81
CA VAL A 129 -15.29 -8.95 -34.53
C VAL A 129 -16.50 -8.16 -34.00
N MET A 130 -16.68 -8.07 -32.69
CA MET A 130 -17.77 -7.30 -32.08
C MET A 130 -17.70 -5.81 -32.40
N LEU A 131 -16.50 -5.23 -32.43
CA LEU A 131 -16.31 -3.83 -32.81
C LEU A 131 -16.70 -3.59 -34.28
N VAL A 132 -16.30 -4.47 -35.19
CA VAL A 132 -16.69 -4.39 -36.61
C VAL A 132 -18.21 -4.52 -36.77
N PHE A 133 -18.82 -5.48 -36.10
CA PHE A 133 -20.28 -5.63 -36.12
C PHE A 133 -20.99 -4.37 -35.61
N GLY A 134 -20.55 -3.83 -34.47
CA GLY A 134 -21.10 -2.59 -33.93
C GLY A 134 -21.02 -1.42 -34.91
N MET A 135 -19.89 -1.27 -35.61
CA MET A 135 -19.71 -0.22 -36.61
C MET A 135 -20.62 -0.40 -37.82
N LEU A 136 -20.78 -1.63 -38.31
CA LEU A 136 -21.68 -1.94 -39.41
C LEU A 136 -23.14 -1.63 -39.06
N PHE A 137 -23.60 -2.06 -37.88
CA PHE A 137 -24.97 -1.75 -37.41
C PHE A 137 -25.21 -0.25 -37.26
N ALA A 138 -24.22 0.50 -36.76
CA ALA A 138 -24.31 1.95 -36.67
C ALA A 138 -24.45 2.60 -38.06
N LEU A 139 -23.62 2.22 -39.02
CA LEU A 139 -23.68 2.73 -40.40
C LEU A 139 -25.02 2.40 -41.07
N ILE A 140 -25.50 1.17 -40.92
CA ILE A 140 -26.79 0.75 -41.43
C ILE A 140 -27.91 1.60 -40.81
N SER A 141 -27.90 1.81 -39.50
CA SER A 141 -28.87 2.66 -38.81
C SER A 141 -28.86 4.09 -39.35
N PHE A 142 -27.68 4.69 -39.53
CA PHE A 142 -27.57 6.03 -40.13
C PHE A 142 -28.10 6.09 -41.56
N LEU A 143 -27.82 5.06 -42.38
CA LEU A 143 -28.35 4.99 -43.75
C LEU A 143 -29.86 4.85 -43.77
N PHE A 144 -30.43 4.00 -42.91
CA PHE A 144 -31.89 3.83 -42.81
C PHE A 144 -32.56 5.11 -42.32
N VAL A 145 -32.09 5.70 -41.23
CA VAL A 145 -32.67 6.95 -40.69
C VAL A 145 -32.51 8.10 -41.67
N GLY A 146 -31.33 8.24 -42.29
CA GLY A 146 -31.07 9.29 -43.30
C GLY A 146 -31.90 9.13 -44.57
N ARG A 147 -32.21 7.89 -44.99
CA ARG A 147 -33.12 7.63 -46.12
C ARG A 147 -34.59 7.79 -45.75
N CYS A 148 -34.96 7.46 -44.51
CA CYS A 148 -36.32 7.63 -44.03
C CYS A 148 -36.72 9.11 -43.99
N THR A 149 -35.82 10.04 -43.64
CA THR A 149 -36.13 11.48 -43.65
C THR A 149 -36.51 12.05 -45.02
N GLU A 150 -36.01 11.48 -46.12
CA GLU A 150 -36.32 11.97 -47.48
C GLU A 150 -37.63 11.36 -48.03
N ASN A 151 -37.85 10.06 -47.81
CA ASN A 151 -39.01 9.36 -48.36
C ASN A 151 -40.24 9.34 -47.43
N SER A 152 -40.07 9.49 -46.10
CA SER A 152 -41.22 9.54 -45.19
C SER A 152 -42.00 10.84 -45.32
N PHE A 153 -41.35 11.94 -45.70
CA PHE A 153 -42.03 13.20 -46.04
C PHE A 153 -42.99 12.99 -47.22
N ILE A 154 -42.54 12.30 -48.27
CA ILE A 154 -43.34 12.00 -49.46
C ILE A 154 -44.45 10.97 -49.16
N ILE A 155 -44.18 9.97 -48.32
CA ILE A 155 -45.20 8.97 -47.94
C ILE A 155 -46.29 9.62 -47.06
N ASP A 156 -45.92 10.54 -46.16
CA ASP A 156 -46.88 11.24 -45.30
C ASP A 156 -47.71 12.28 -46.09
N GLU A 157 -47.08 13.05 -46.99
CA GLU A 157 -47.77 14.01 -47.86
C GLU A 157 -48.64 13.31 -48.93
N GLY A 158 -48.17 12.20 -49.48
CA GLY A 158 -48.92 11.36 -50.42
C GLY A 158 -50.14 10.68 -49.79
N GLU A 159 -50.05 10.21 -48.54
CA GLU A 159 -51.22 9.74 -47.80
C GLU A 159 -52.22 10.87 -47.50
N ARG A 160 -51.72 12.09 -47.23
CA ARG A 160 -52.56 13.25 -46.95
C ARG A 160 -53.36 13.69 -48.19
N LEU A 161 -52.71 13.77 -49.35
CA LEU A 161 -53.34 14.13 -50.63
C LEU A 161 -54.31 13.05 -51.13
N ALA A 162 -53.99 11.76 -50.93
CA ALA A 162 -54.91 10.66 -51.26
C ALA A 162 -56.18 10.65 -50.39
N LYS A 163 -56.10 11.15 -49.14
CA LYS A 163 -57.28 11.35 -48.27
C LYS A 163 -58.09 12.60 -48.66
N GLU A 164 -57.49 13.60 -49.30
CA GLU A 164 -58.11 14.88 -49.65
C GLU A 164 -58.72 14.91 -51.08
N GLY A 165 -58.40 13.93 -51.92
CA GLY A 165 -59.24 13.56 -53.08
C GLY A 165 -59.00 14.35 -54.38
N GLU A 166 -57.80 14.87 -54.64
CA GLU A 166 -57.46 15.45 -55.95
C GLU A 166 -56.71 14.44 -56.85
N PRO A 167 -57.07 14.32 -58.15
CA PRO A 167 -56.39 13.40 -59.07
C PRO A 167 -55.02 13.95 -59.50
N LEU A 168 -54.08 13.02 -59.67
CA LEU A 168 -52.67 13.22 -60.09
C LEU A 168 -52.47 14.22 -61.23
#